data_AF-A0A851WRG8-F1
#
_entry.id   AF-A0A851WRG8-F1
#
_cell.length_a   1.000
_cell.length_b   1.000
_cell.length_c   1.000
_cell.angle_alpha   90.00
_cell.angle_beta   90.00
_cell.angle_gamma   90.00
#
_symmetry.space_group_name_H-M   'P 1'
#
loop_
_entity.id
_entity.type
_entity.pdbx_description
1 polymer ?
#
loop_
_entity_poly.entity_id
_entity_poly.type
_entity_poly.pdbx_seq_one_letter_code
_entity_poly.pdbx_strand_id
1 'polypeptide(L)'
;MATTSQPLRHKMTCKKIFWAVFPHACFILSLVIYAFLGALMFSHIEGNREVTLSEEYITFLQNLTYLARKLSDNVTENEKIYKNDIRELFNTADPVWFISPEDRWNFFGSLFFCCTVFTTVGYGNTYPVTRIGKYLCMLYAFFGIPLMFLVLTDMGDILATVLSKSYNEFRKVQSKIQASKLCSGSTCSKRSELKSRAQSKIVINEPQTIMEVLRSQSGMKRRPVKYRNVELFEMLIARENENTQQARNKTMERWSSCPELARGKTVSRVIENFDKIGKELEKLDVPIVLMVLVIFVYISCAAAILPNWERNMDFQEAFYFCFITLTTIGFGDTKLEHPKFFLFFSLYIMIGMEIVFIAFKLGQDRLIVLYKKVISFCAEKKMPSKKIYPK
;
A
#
# COMPACT_ATOMS: atom_id res chain seq x y z
N MET A 1 -57.59 7.38 11.61
CA MET A 1 -56.57 6.79 12.50
C MET A 1 -55.55 6.04 11.64
N ALA A 2 -54.38 6.63 11.42
CA ALA A 2 -53.27 6.00 10.71
C ALA A 2 -52.13 5.82 11.71
N THR A 3 -51.94 4.61 12.22
CA THR A 3 -50.86 4.26 13.15
C THR A 3 -49.71 3.61 12.39
N THR A 4 -48.67 4.42 12.16
CA THR A 4 -47.26 4.13 12.44
C THR A 4 -46.75 2.70 12.23
N SER A 5 -46.13 2.47 11.05
CA SER A 5 -45.26 1.31 10.78
C SER A 5 -43.88 1.76 10.24
N GLN A 6 -43.11 2.51 11.03
CA GLN A 6 -41.74 2.93 10.66
C GLN A 6 -40.55 2.55 11.58
N PRO A 7 -40.67 1.91 12.77
CA PRO A 7 -39.47 1.69 13.61
C PRO A 7 -38.59 0.49 13.20
N LEU A 8 -39.10 -0.45 12.38
CA LEU A 8 -38.38 -1.69 12.04
C LEU A 8 -37.37 -1.53 10.89
N ARG A 9 -37.63 -0.63 9.93
CA ARG A 9 -36.78 -0.47 8.73
C ARG A 9 -35.44 0.20 9.08
N HIS A 10 -35.42 1.14 10.03
CA HIS A 10 -34.20 1.83 10.44
C HIS A 10 -33.23 0.92 11.24
N LYS A 11 -33.76 0.00 12.07
CA LYS A 11 -32.95 -0.99 12.81
C LYS A 11 -32.24 -1.99 11.88
N MET A 12 -32.88 -2.40 10.79
CA MET A 12 -32.26 -3.32 9.82
C MET A 12 -31.15 -2.67 8.99
N THR A 13 -31.30 -1.39 8.62
CA THR A 13 -30.28 -0.66 7.83
C THR A 13 -29.03 -0.37 8.64
N CYS A 14 -29.16 0.07 9.91
CA CYS A 14 -28.00 0.25 10.80
C CYS A 14 -27.27 -1.07 11.07
N LYS A 15 -27.99 -2.18 11.22
CA LYS A 15 -27.37 -3.50 11.45
C LYS A 15 -26.56 -3.96 10.21
N LYS A 16 -27.07 -3.71 9.00
CA LYS A 16 -26.34 -4.03 7.75
C LYS A 16 -25.08 -3.16 7.56
N ILE A 17 -25.17 -1.86 7.83
CA ILE A 17 -24.02 -0.95 7.74
C ILE A 17 -22.97 -1.30 8.80
N PHE A 18 -23.40 -1.58 10.03
CA PHE A 18 -22.51 -1.99 11.12
C PHE A 18 -21.72 -3.26 10.76
N TRP A 19 -22.38 -4.30 10.24
CA TRP A 19 -21.71 -5.54 9.83
C TRP A 19 -20.83 -5.38 8.58
N ALA A 20 -21.07 -4.37 7.74
CA ALA A 20 -20.21 -4.04 6.62
C ALA A 20 -18.93 -3.30 7.05
N VAL A 21 -19.02 -2.40 8.05
CA VAL A 21 -17.88 -1.58 8.53
C VAL A 21 -17.05 -2.30 9.61
N PHE A 22 -17.67 -3.22 10.35
CA PHE A 22 -17.04 -3.91 11.48
C PHE A 22 -15.72 -4.64 11.15
N PRO A 23 -15.58 -5.38 10.03
CA PRO A 23 -14.32 -6.02 9.67
C PRO A 23 -13.19 -5.02 9.41
N HIS A 24 -13.49 -3.94 8.67
CA HIS A 24 -12.55 -2.85 8.37
C HIS A 24 -12.04 -2.17 9.66
N ALA A 25 -12.97 -1.86 10.58
CA ALA A 25 -12.64 -1.28 11.88
C ALA A 25 -11.81 -2.24 12.75
N CYS A 26 -12.04 -3.56 12.65
CA CYS A 26 -11.28 -4.57 13.39
C CYS A 26 -9.81 -4.63 12.93
N PHE A 27 -9.53 -4.50 11.64
CA PHE A 27 -8.16 -4.50 11.12
C PHE A 27 -7.37 -3.28 11.59
N ILE A 28 -7.96 -2.08 11.47
CA ILE A 28 -7.32 -0.86 11.98
C ILE A 28 -7.09 -0.98 13.49
N LEU A 29 -8.10 -1.44 14.25
CA LEU A 29 -7.97 -1.59 15.70
C LEU A 29 -6.85 -2.58 16.07
N SER A 30 -6.71 -3.68 15.33
CA SER A 30 -5.65 -4.66 15.58
C SER A 30 -4.26 -4.07 15.37
N LEU A 31 -4.07 -3.23 14.34
CA LEU A 31 -2.82 -2.53 14.08
C LEU A 31 -2.52 -1.48 15.17
N VAL A 32 -3.54 -0.75 15.64
CA VAL A 32 -3.39 0.20 16.74
C VAL A 32 -2.98 -0.53 18.03
N ILE A 33 -3.64 -1.64 18.38
CA ILE A 33 -3.27 -2.45 19.55
C ILE A 33 -1.83 -2.97 19.42
N TYR A 34 -1.46 -3.45 18.22
CA TYR A 34 -0.10 -3.91 17.94
C TYR A 34 0.95 -2.81 18.16
N ALA A 35 0.67 -1.59 17.68
CA ALA A 35 1.54 -0.42 17.86
C ALA A 35 1.69 -0.03 19.34
N PHE A 36 0.60 -0.07 20.12
CA PHE A 36 0.63 0.23 21.56
C PHE A 36 1.44 -0.82 22.33
N LEU A 37 1.28 -2.11 22.01
CA LEU A 37 2.06 -3.18 22.62
C LEU A 37 3.56 -3.04 22.31
N GLY A 38 3.90 -2.73 21.04
CA GLY A 38 5.27 -2.43 20.64
C GLY A 38 5.84 -1.23 21.39
N ALA A 39 5.06 -0.14 21.53
CA ALA A 39 5.49 1.06 22.21
C ALA A 39 5.84 0.80 23.67
N LEU A 40 5.02 0.03 24.38
CA LEU A 40 5.31 -0.39 25.76
C LEU A 40 6.57 -1.25 25.85
N MET A 41 6.74 -2.20 24.92
CA MET A 41 7.91 -3.08 24.87
C MET A 41 9.20 -2.29 24.65
N PHE A 42 9.27 -1.44 23.62
CA PHE A 42 10.48 -0.67 23.31
C PHE A 42 10.76 0.43 24.32
N SER A 43 9.72 1.09 24.85
CA SER A 43 9.90 2.08 25.91
C SER A 43 10.54 1.45 27.15
N HIS A 44 10.14 0.22 27.50
CA HIS A 44 10.74 -0.47 28.65
C HIS A 44 12.17 -0.95 28.38
N ILE A 45 12.45 -1.48 27.19
CA ILE A 45 13.75 -2.11 26.87
C ILE A 45 14.82 -1.07 26.52
N GLU A 46 14.48 -0.07 25.71
CA GLU A 46 15.42 0.94 25.24
C GLU A 46 15.37 2.23 26.07
N GLY A 47 14.24 2.52 26.75
CA GLY A 47 14.11 3.70 27.61
C GLY A 47 14.80 3.55 28.95
N ASN A 48 14.76 2.36 29.57
CA ASN A 48 15.43 2.09 30.84
C ASN A 48 16.88 1.59 30.68
N ARG A 49 17.46 1.73 29.49
CA ARG A 49 18.86 1.30 29.28
C ARG A 49 19.77 2.22 30.07
N GLU A 50 20.69 1.63 30.84
CA GLU A 50 21.79 2.40 31.40
C GLU A 50 22.63 2.95 30.25
N VAL A 51 22.91 4.26 30.28
CA VAL A 51 23.84 4.88 29.34
C VAL A 51 25.25 4.46 29.73
N THR A 52 25.63 3.22 29.40
CA THR A 52 27.05 2.87 29.33
C THR A 52 27.66 3.76 28.26
N LEU A 53 28.49 4.71 28.69
CA LEU A 53 29.30 5.55 27.82
C LEU A 53 30.08 4.61 26.88
N SER A 54 29.75 4.62 25.59
CA SER A 54 30.49 3.80 24.62
C SER A 54 31.96 4.22 24.65
N GLU A 55 32.87 3.27 24.45
CA GLU A 55 34.31 3.57 24.37
C GLU A 55 34.59 4.64 23.30
N GLU A 56 33.81 4.62 22.22
CA GLU A 56 33.83 5.62 21.17
C GLU A 56 33.43 7.02 21.67
N TYR A 57 32.37 7.13 22.49
CA TYR A 57 31.94 8.40 23.05
C TYR A 57 32.96 8.94 24.07
N ILE A 58 33.55 8.07 24.89
CA ILE A 58 34.62 8.45 25.81
C ILE A 58 35.83 8.98 25.02
N THR A 59 36.22 8.27 23.96
CA THR A 59 37.32 8.67 23.08
C THR A 59 37.02 9.99 22.37
N PHE A 60 35.79 10.19 21.91
CA PHE A 60 35.31 11.45 21.35
C PHE A 60 35.42 12.60 22.36
N LEU A 61 34.96 12.40 23.60
CA LEU A 61 35.05 13.41 24.66
C LEU A 61 36.52 13.74 25.02
N GLN A 62 37.39 12.74 25.03
CA GLN A 62 38.83 12.93 25.26
C GLN A 62 39.46 13.76 24.13
N ASN A 63 39.16 13.43 22.87
CA ASN A 63 39.63 14.19 21.72
C ASN A 63 39.09 15.61 21.70
N LEU A 64 37.81 15.79 22.04
CA LEU A 64 37.19 17.11 22.15
C LEU A 64 37.87 17.94 23.24
N THR A 65 38.14 17.34 24.40
CA THR A 65 38.84 18.00 25.52
C THR A 65 40.28 18.34 25.16
N TYR A 66 40.96 17.46 24.44
CA TYR A 66 42.31 17.69 23.93
C TYR A 66 42.35 18.87 22.95
N LEU A 67 41.44 18.91 21.97
CA LEU A 67 41.33 20.03 21.04
C LEU A 67 40.98 21.34 21.76
N ALA A 68 40.04 21.29 22.71
CA ALA A 68 39.67 22.46 23.51
C ALA A 68 40.86 23.04 24.29
N ARG A 69 41.76 22.19 24.82
CA ARG A 69 42.99 22.64 25.50
C ARG A 69 44.07 23.15 24.56
N LYS A 70 44.04 22.76 23.29
CA LYS A 70 45.00 23.19 22.25
C LYS A 70 44.66 24.57 21.69
N LEU A 71 43.46 25.09 21.93
CA LEU A 71 43.12 26.47 21.57
C LEU A 71 44.03 27.46 22.29
N SER A 72 44.64 28.36 21.52
CA SER A 72 45.52 29.43 21.97
C SER A 72 44.75 30.74 22.05
N ASP A 73 45.29 31.81 22.62
CA ASP A 73 44.66 33.15 22.58
C ASP A 73 44.72 33.78 21.16
N ASN A 74 45.46 33.15 20.23
CA ASN A 74 45.63 33.64 18.87
C ASN A 74 44.46 33.23 17.95
N VAL A 75 43.62 34.20 17.59
CA VAL A 75 42.36 34.00 16.84
C VAL A 75 42.57 33.36 15.47
N THR A 76 43.65 33.69 14.75
CA THR A 76 43.88 33.19 13.38
C THR A 76 44.27 31.70 13.36
N GLU A 77 44.99 31.24 14.38
CA GLU A 77 45.38 29.84 14.54
C GLU A 77 44.18 28.99 14.98
N ASN A 78 43.35 29.55 15.86
CA ASN A 78 42.09 28.94 16.28
C ASN A 78 41.13 28.73 15.11
N GLU A 79 41.03 29.66 14.16
CA GLU A 79 40.12 29.52 13.01
C GLU A 79 40.42 28.26 12.18
N LYS A 80 41.71 27.90 12.04
CA LYS A 80 42.14 26.70 11.33
C LYS A 80 41.80 25.41 12.10
N ILE A 81 41.99 25.41 13.42
CA ILE A 81 41.64 24.29 14.31
C ILE A 81 40.11 24.09 14.36
N TYR A 82 39.34 25.18 14.43
CA TYR A 82 37.88 25.13 14.40
C TYR A 82 37.34 24.59 13.07
N LYS A 83 37.85 25.07 11.94
CA LYS A 83 37.31 24.70 10.62
C LYS A 83 37.66 23.27 10.20
N ASN A 84 38.84 22.79 10.57
CA ASN A 84 39.34 21.49 10.10
C ASN A 84 39.20 20.42 11.19
N ASP A 85 39.89 20.59 12.33
CA ASP A 85 40.02 19.53 13.34
C ASP A 85 38.70 19.30 14.10
N ILE A 86 38.04 20.38 14.52
CA ILE A 86 36.74 20.28 15.22
C ILE A 86 35.67 19.77 14.27
N ARG A 87 35.65 20.24 13.01
CA ARG A 87 34.68 19.76 12.02
C ARG A 87 34.83 18.27 11.73
N GLU A 88 36.06 17.81 11.57
CA GLU A 88 36.37 16.39 11.37
C GLU A 88 35.93 15.55 12.59
N LEU A 89 36.21 16.02 13.81
CA LEU A 89 35.78 15.35 15.03
C LEU A 89 34.24 15.27 15.12
N PHE A 90 33.51 16.36 14.85
CA PHE A 90 32.05 16.33 14.86
C PHE A 90 31.45 15.45 13.77
N ASN A 91 32.13 15.22 12.65
CA ASN A 91 31.67 14.25 11.63
C ASN A 91 31.72 12.80 12.14
N THR A 92 32.53 12.52 13.16
CA THR A 92 32.58 11.20 13.83
C THR A 92 31.58 11.08 14.98
N ALA A 93 30.87 12.16 15.32
CA ALA A 93 29.96 12.16 16.44
C ALA A 93 28.63 11.46 16.08
N ASP A 94 28.23 10.47 16.87
CA ASP A 94 26.92 9.84 16.74
C ASP A 94 25.84 10.72 17.41
N PRO A 95 24.77 11.13 16.69
CA PRO A 95 23.64 11.85 17.28
C PRO A 95 23.02 11.16 18.51
N VAL A 96 23.13 9.83 18.63
CA VAL A 96 22.62 9.06 19.77
C VAL A 96 23.31 9.43 21.08
N TRP A 97 24.57 9.89 21.05
CA TRP A 97 25.33 10.23 22.25
C TRP A 97 24.82 11.47 22.99
N PHE A 98 24.13 12.38 22.29
CA PHE A 98 23.72 13.66 22.86
C PHE A 98 22.28 13.68 23.36
N ILE A 99 21.57 12.55 23.31
CA ILE A 99 20.14 12.48 23.59
C ILE A 99 19.87 11.43 24.67
N SER A 100 19.20 11.84 25.74
CA SER A 100 18.78 10.97 26.83
C SER A 100 17.90 9.82 26.29
N PRO A 101 18.16 8.55 26.66
CA PRO A 101 17.33 7.43 26.26
C PRO A 101 15.88 7.58 26.70
N GLU A 102 15.66 8.06 27.93
CA GLU A 102 14.31 8.25 28.50
C GLU A 102 13.46 9.24 27.68
N ASP A 103 14.07 10.34 27.22
CA ASP A 103 13.38 11.34 26.41
C ASP A 103 13.05 10.82 25.01
N ARG A 104 13.97 10.06 24.41
CA ARG A 104 13.82 9.48 23.06
C ARG A 104 12.86 8.29 23.02
N TRP A 105 12.93 7.43 24.04
CA TRP A 105 12.14 6.20 24.16
C TRP A 105 11.02 6.32 25.19
N ASN A 106 10.45 7.52 25.34
CA ASN A 106 9.16 7.68 26.01
C ASN A 106 8.05 6.94 25.22
N PHE A 107 6.85 6.82 25.81
CA PHE A 107 5.75 6.08 25.19
C PHE A 107 5.42 6.57 23.77
N PHE A 108 5.36 7.88 23.54
CA PHE A 108 5.01 8.46 22.24
C PHE A 108 6.14 8.34 21.21
N GLY A 109 7.40 8.50 21.64
CA GLY A 109 8.59 8.26 20.80
C GLY A 109 8.67 6.80 20.36
N SER A 110 8.42 5.88 21.30
CA SER A 110 8.35 4.43 21.03
C SER A 110 7.18 4.06 20.12
N LEU A 111 6.02 4.72 20.28
CA LEU A 111 4.87 4.54 19.38
C LEU A 111 5.18 5.03 17.96
N PHE A 112 5.80 6.21 17.84
CA PHE A 112 6.25 6.74 16.56
C PHE A 112 7.25 5.79 15.88
N PHE A 113 8.23 5.28 16.63
CA PHE A 113 9.16 4.25 16.15
C PHE A 113 8.44 2.98 15.69
N CYS A 114 7.48 2.48 16.47
CA CYS A 114 6.71 1.29 16.09
C CYS A 114 5.97 1.50 14.76
N CYS A 115 5.37 2.68 14.57
CA CYS A 115 4.72 3.06 13.33
C CYS A 115 5.70 3.07 12.15
N THR A 116 6.89 3.66 12.30
CA THR A 116 7.88 3.73 11.20
C THR A 116 8.42 2.36 10.82
N VAL A 117 8.47 1.41 11.76
CA VAL A 117 8.90 0.02 11.53
C VAL A 117 7.89 -0.74 10.66
N PHE A 118 6.64 -0.89 11.11
CA PHE A 118 5.67 -1.70 10.36
C PHE A 118 5.16 -1.02 9.08
N THR A 119 5.29 0.32 8.98
CA THR A 119 5.03 1.05 7.72
C THR A 119 6.24 1.06 6.77
N THR A 120 7.37 0.49 7.19
CA THR A 120 8.63 0.46 6.44
C THR A 120 9.06 1.83 5.93
N VAL A 121 8.84 2.87 6.74
CA VAL A 121 9.29 4.25 6.43
C VAL A 121 10.71 4.47 6.94
N GLY A 122 10.97 4.02 8.16
CA GLY A 122 12.27 4.07 8.85
C GLY A 122 13.05 5.37 8.67
N TYR A 123 12.58 6.47 9.27
CA TYR A 123 13.26 7.78 9.24
C TYR A 123 14.72 7.79 9.73
N GLY A 124 15.18 6.75 10.42
CA GLY A 124 16.55 6.65 10.95
C GLY A 124 16.86 7.53 12.15
N ASN A 125 15.96 8.44 12.54
CA ASN A 125 16.16 9.28 13.72
C ASN A 125 16.09 8.49 15.04
N THR A 126 15.42 7.33 15.07
CA THR A 126 15.29 6.48 16.26
C THR A 126 15.33 5.02 15.84
N TYR A 127 16.22 4.26 16.48
CA TYR A 127 16.48 2.85 16.20
C TYR A 127 17.00 2.18 17.48
N PRO A 128 16.74 0.87 17.68
CA PRO A 128 17.15 0.16 18.88
C PRO A 128 18.67 -0.01 18.90
N VAL A 129 19.28 0.40 20.00
CA VAL A 129 20.75 0.32 20.16
C VAL A 129 21.13 -1.00 20.83
N THR A 130 20.27 -1.54 21.69
CA THR A 130 20.57 -2.78 22.42
C THR A 130 20.51 -4.00 21.51
N ARG A 131 21.35 -5.00 21.78
CA ARG A 131 21.33 -6.29 21.04
C ARG A 131 19.96 -6.94 21.10
N ILE A 132 19.32 -6.94 22.28
CA ILE A 132 17.98 -7.49 22.47
C ILE A 132 16.93 -6.67 21.72
N GLY A 133 17.01 -5.34 21.75
CA GLY A 133 16.12 -4.44 21.01
C GLY A 133 16.20 -4.65 19.50
N LYS A 134 17.40 -4.87 18.95
CA LYS A 134 17.59 -5.20 17.52
C LYS A 134 16.87 -6.50 17.13
N TYR A 135 17.04 -7.57 17.91
CA TYR A 135 16.32 -8.83 17.64
C TYR A 135 14.80 -8.70 17.77
N LEU A 136 14.33 -8.00 18.81
CA LEU A 136 12.90 -7.74 18.98
C LEU A 136 12.34 -6.86 17.87
N CYS A 137 13.10 -5.91 17.35
CA CYS A 137 12.72 -5.12 16.19
C CYS A 137 12.56 -5.97 14.93
N MET A 138 13.46 -6.91 14.66
CA MET A 138 13.31 -7.83 13.53
C MET A 138 12.06 -8.70 13.67
N LEU A 139 11.80 -9.24 14.87
CA LEU A 139 10.59 -10.01 15.15
C LEU A 139 9.32 -9.17 15.02
N TYR A 140 9.36 -7.94 15.54
CA TYR A 140 8.25 -6.99 15.47
C TYR A 140 7.95 -6.57 14.02
N ALA A 141 8.98 -6.36 13.20
CA ALA A 141 8.82 -6.08 11.77
C ALA A 141 8.23 -7.29 11.03
N PHE A 142 8.69 -8.51 11.35
CA PHE A 142 8.25 -9.73 10.69
C PHE A 142 6.72 -9.95 10.77
N PHE A 143 6.10 -9.65 11.91
CA PHE A 143 4.63 -9.72 12.05
C PHE A 143 3.93 -8.40 11.71
N GLY A 144 4.58 -7.27 11.96
CA GLY A 144 4.02 -5.93 11.75
C GLY A 144 3.82 -5.60 10.27
N ILE A 145 4.78 -5.93 9.41
CA ILE A 145 4.72 -5.60 7.98
C ILE A 145 3.55 -6.32 7.28
N PRO A 146 3.35 -7.65 7.44
CA PRO A 146 2.16 -8.33 6.90
C PRO A 146 0.83 -7.75 7.43
N LEU A 147 0.78 -7.38 8.71
CA LEU A 147 -0.40 -6.75 9.30
C LEU A 147 -0.66 -5.36 8.70
N MET A 148 0.38 -4.57 8.45
CA MET A 148 0.27 -3.28 7.78
C MET A 148 -0.21 -3.43 6.34
N PHE A 149 0.31 -4.39 5.57
CA PHE A 149 -0.14 -4.66 4.20
C PHE A 149 -1.62 -5.05 4.14
N LEU A 150 -2.08 -5.81 5.14
CA LEU A 150 -3.51 -6.14 5.29
C LEU A 150 -4.36 -4.87 5.44
N VAL A 151 -3.98 -3.97 6.35
CA VAL A 151 -4.66 -2.69 6.55
C VAL A 151 -4.57 -1.80 5.31
N LEU A 152 -3.42 -1.77 4.64
CA LEU A 152 -3.21 -0.97 3.43
C LEU A 152 -4.12 -1.44 2.29
N THR A 153 -4.23 -2.75 2.07
CA THR A 153 -5.12 -3.34 1.05
C THR A 153 -6.57 -2.94 1.32
N ASP A 154 -7.00 -3.04 2.59
CA ASP A 154 -8.34 -2.70 3.03
C ASP A 154 -8.66 -1.20 2.84
N MET A 155 -7.74 -0.33 3.26
CA MET A 155 -7.87 1.11 3.07
C MET A 155 -7.79 1.50 1.57
N GLY A 156 -7.03 0.75 0.77
CA GLY A 156 -6.90 0.93 -0.67
C GLY A 156 -8.21 0.73 -1.41
N ASP A 157 -8.99 -0.29 -1.07
CA ASP A 157 -10.31 -0.55 -1.66
C ASP A 157 -11.32 0.55 -1.32
N ILE A 158 -11.30 1.04 -0.07
CA ILE A 158 -12.13 2.17 0.37
C ILE A 158 -11.74 3.43 -0.42
N LEU A 159 -10.45 3.71 -0.54
CA LEU A 159 -9.94 4.86 -1.27
C LEU A 159 -10.31 4.78 -2.76
N ALA A 160 -10.15 3.62 -3.40
CA ALA A 160 -10.53 3.40 -4.79
C ALA A 160 -12.03 3.65 -5.02
N THR A 161 -12.87 3.22 -4.09
CA THR A 161 -14.33 3.47 -4.14
C THR A 161 -14.65 4.96 -4.02
N VAL A 162 -14.01 5.66 -3.08
CA VAL A 162 -14.19 7.11 -2.87
C VAL A 162 -13.70 7.90 -4.08
N LEU A 163 -12.51 7.58 -4.61
CA LEU A 163 -11.96 8.21 -5.81
C LEU A 163 -12.83 7.98 -7.03
N SER A 164 -13.31 6.75 -7.24
CA SER A 164 -14.21 6.43 -8.37
C SER A 164 -15.53 7.20 -8.28
N LYS A 165 -16.09 7.34 -7.07
CA LYS A 165 -17.31 8.12 -6.84
C LYS A 165 -17.06 9.62 -7.06
N SER A 166 -15.98 10.15 -6.50
CA SER A 166 -15.56 11.55 -6.67
C SER A 166 -15.33 11.89 -8.15
N TYR A 167 -14.58 11.04 -8.86
CA TYR A 167 -14.32 11.20 -10.30
C TYR A 167 -15.62 11.21 -11.12
N ASN A 168 -16.56 10.31 -10.83
CA ASN A 168 -17.84 10.26 -11.54
C ASN A 168 -18.73 11.48 -11.24
N GLU A 169 -18.77 11.96 -10.00
CA GLU A 169 -19.50 13.18 -9.66
C GLU A 169 -18.83 14.42 -10.30
N PHE A 170 -17.50 14.50 -10.28
CA PHE A 170 -16.76 15.55 -10.98
C PHE A 170 -17.04 15.53 -12.49
N ARG A 171 -17.05 14.34 -13.11
CA ARG A 171 -17.37 14.19 -14.54
C ARG A 171 -18.79 14.65 -14.85
N LYS A 172 -19.76 14.37 -13.97
CA LYS A 172 -21.16 14.86 -14.10
C LYS A 172 -21.26 16.37 -13.94
N VAL A 173 -20.49 16.96 -13.04
CA VAL A 173 -20.45 18.42 -12.86
C VAL A 173 -19.78 19.08 -14.07
N GLN A 174 -18.67 18.53 -14.56
CA GLN A 174 -17.99 19.00 -15.76
C GLN A 174 -18.88 18.90 -17.00
N SER A 175 -19.61 17.78 -17.17
CA SER A 175 -20.54 17.62 -18.29
C SER A 175 -21.72 18.59 -18.20
N LYS A 176 -22.20 18.92 -16.99
CA LYS A 176 -23.23 19.95 -16.78
C LYS A 176 -22.71 21.36 -17.08
N ILE A 177 -21.46 21.67 -16.73
CA ILE A 177 -20.82 22.96 -17.03
C ILE A 177 -20.54 23.11 -18.54
N GLN A 178 -20.13 22.03 -19.21
CA GLN A 178 -19.98 22.01 -20.67
C GLN A 178 -21.33 22.14 -21.38
N ALA A 179 -22.37 21.44 -20.90
CA ALA A 179 -23.72 21.57 -21.42
C ALA A 179 -24.29 22.98 -21.21
N SER A 180 -24.04 23.62 -20.05
CA SER A 180 -24.51 25.00 -19.80
C SER A 180 -23.79 26.03 -20.67
N LYS A 181 -22.50 25.85 -20.99
CA LYS A 181 -21.79 26.69 -21.97
C LYS A 181 -22.34 26.51 -23.39
N LEU A 182 -22.75 25.29 -23.75
CA LEU A 182 -23.34 25.01 -25.07
C LEU A 182 -24.80 25.49 -25.19
N CYS A 183 -25.52 25.60 -24.06
CA CYS A 183 -26.92 26.05 -24.02
C CYS A 183 -27.11 27.57 -23.80
N SER A 184 -26.05 28.36 -23.57
CA SER A 184 -26.16 29.84 -23.58
C SER A 184 -26.36 30.43 -24.98
N GLY A 185 -26.43 29.59 -26.03
CA GLY A 185 -26.64 29.98 -27.41
C GLY A 185 -27.88 29.37 -28.07
N SER A 186 -29.01 29.22 -27.37
CA SER A 186 -30.32 29.16 -28.04
C SER A 186 -31.47 29.20 -27.03
N THR A 187 -32.32 30.21 -27.13
CA THR A 187 -33.66 30.25 -26.56
C THR A 187 -34.45 29.02 -26.99
N CYS A 188 -34.93 28.21 -26.05
CA CYS A 188 -35.94 27.21 -26.36
C CYS A 188 -37.05 27.21 -25.32
N SER A 189 -38.23 27.55 -25.80
CA SER A 189 -39.48 27.75 -25.09
C SER A 189 -39.93 26.48 -24.36
N LYS A 190 -40.46 26.66 -23.14
CA LYS A 190 -41.22 25.67 -22.40
C LYS A 190 -42.39 25.18 -23.25
N ARG A 191 -42.49 23.86 -23.49
CA ARG A 191 -43.78 23.20 -23.69
C ARG A 191 -43.80 21.83 -23.02
N SER A 192 -44.75 21.71 -22.11
CA SER A 192 -45.13 20.53 -21.34
C SER A 192 -45.74 19.45 -22.23
N GLU A 193 -45.21 18.22 -22.22
CA GLU A 193 -46.02 17.03 -22.53
C GLU A 193 -45.67 15.85 -21.62
N LEU A 194 -46.75 15.40 -20.96
CA LEU A 194 -47.04 14.17 -20.24
C LEU A 194 -46.14 12.95 -20.51
N LYS A 195 -45.69 12.35 -19.41
CA LYS A 195 -45.31 10.93 -19.33
C LYS A 195 -46.50 10.06 -19.76
N SER A 196 -46.40 9.43 -20.93
CA SER A 196 -47.07 8.15 -21.17
C SER A 196 -46.00 7.08 -21.42
N ARG A 197 -46.14 6.03 -20.63
CA ARG A 197 -45.32 4.85 -20.55
C ARG A 197 -45.80 3.89 -21.64
N ALA A 198 -44.94 3.52 -22.58
CA ALA A 198 -45.17 2.37 -23.44
C ALA A 198 -43.83 1.65 -23.68
N GLN A 199 -43.73 0.45 -23.13
CA GLN A 199 -42.68 -0.52 -23.44
C GLN A 199 -42.75 -0.86 -24.94
N SER A 200 -41.63 -0.72 -25.65
CA SER A 200 -41.40 -1.47 -26.89
C SER A 200 -40.20 -2.40 -26.68
N LYS A 201 -40.55 -3.68 -26.58
CA LYS A 201 -39.66 -4.85 -26.61
C LYS A 201 -38.96 -4.87 -27.98
N ILE A 202 -37.66 -4.63 -28.03
CA ILE A 202 -36.87 -4.77 -29.26
C ILE A 202 -36.42 -6.22 -29.34
N VAL A 203 -37.03 -6.98 -30.25
CA VAL A 203 -36.56 -8.29 -30.71
C VAL A 203 -35.52 -8.01 -31.79
N ILE A 204 -34.29 -8.48 -31.58
CA ILE A 204 -33.20 -8.37 -32.55
C ILE A 204 -33.26 -9.62 -33.43
N ASN A 205 -33.59 -9.47 -34.71
CA ASN A 205 -33.40 -10.52 -35.70
C ASN A 205 -32.02 -10.38 -36.36
N GLU A 206 -31.44 -11.52 -36.75
CA GLU A 206 -30.18 -11.66 -37.50
C GLU A 206 -30.17 -10.86 -38.82
N PRO A 207 -28.98 -10.46 -39.32
CA PRO A 207 -28.90 -9.49 -40.41
C PRO A 207 -29.28 -10.10 -41.76
N GLN A 208 -30.38 -9.62 -42.34
CA GLN A 208 -30.71 -9.85 -43.74
C GLN A 208 -29.84 -9.00 -44.68
N THR A 209 -29.50 -9.59 -45.82
CA THR A 209 -28.67 -9.01 -46.89
C THR A 209 -29.26 -7.73 -47.47
N ILE A 210 -28.40 -6.78 -47.86
CA ILE A 210 -28.70 -5.41 -48.33
C ILE A 210 -29.83 -5.32 -49.39
N MET A 211 -30.01 -6.39 -50.17
CA MET A 211 -31.01 -6.44 -51.24
C MET A 211 -32.47 -6.57 -50.73
N GLU A 212 -32.70 -7.13 -49.54
CA GLU A 212 -34.04 -7.22 -48.92
C GLU A 212 -34.49 -5.89 -48.32
N VAL A 213 -33.56 -5.11 -47.77
CA VAL A 213 -33.84 -3.78 -47.20
C VAL A 213 -34.32 -2.81 -48.27
N LEU A 214 -33.69 -2.83 -49.46
CA LEU A 214 -34.07 -1.95 -50.58
C LEU A 214 -35.48 -2.22 -51.11
N ARG A 215 -35.99 -3.46 -51.00
CA ARG A 215 -37.34 -3.80 -51.45
C ARG A 215 -38.42 -3.35 -50.46
N SER A 216 -38.09 -3.19 -49.18
CA SER A 216 -39.01 -2.74 -48.13
C SER A 216 -39.25 -1.22 -48.07
N GLN A 217 -38.42 -0.42 -48.75
CA GLN A 217 -38.50 1.06 -48.66
C GLN A 217 -39.53 1.72 -49.59
N SER A 218 -40.31 0.97 -50.37
CA SER A 218 -41.29 1.56 -51.29
C SER A 218 -42.54 2.15 -50.60
N GLY A 219 -42.68 2.02 -49.28
CA GLY A 219 -43.89 2.49 -48.60
C GLY A 219 -43.67 2.96 -47.18
N MET A 220 -42.99 4.10 -46.95
CA MET A 220 -43.24 4.88 -45.73
C MET A 220 -42.87 6.36 -45.89
N LYS A 221 -43.88 7.14 -46.28
CA LYS A 221 -43.89 8.59 -46.24
C LYS A 221 -43.89 9.10 -44.79
N ARG A 222 -43.06 10.14 -44.56
CA ARG A 222 -43.17 11.24 -43.56
C ARG A 222 -43.02 10.87 -42.07
N ARG A 223 -41.83 11.14 -41.52
CA ARG A 223 -41.66 11.60 -40.12
C ARG A 223 -40.74 12.83 -40.07
N PRO A 224 -40.94 13.80 -39.16
CA PRO A 224 -40.11 15.01 -39.10
C PRO A 224 -38.66 14.66 -38.72
N VAL A 225 -37.69 15.32 -39.37
CA VAL A 225 -36.23 15.12 -39.23
C VAL A 225 -35.75 15.12 -37.76
N LYS A 226 -36.46 15.80 -36.87
CA LYS A 226 -36.11 15.92 -35.44
C LYS A 226 -36.16 14.58 -34.67
N TYR A 227 -37.04 13.65 -35.03
CA TYR A 227 -37.16 12.35 -34.35
C TYR A 227 -36.16 11.30 -34.87
N ARG A 228 -35.72 11.44 -36.13
CA ARG A 228 -34.73 10.55 -36.76
C ARG A 228 -33.35 10.68 -36.10
N ASN A 229 -33.00 11.88 -35.65
CA ASN A 229 -31.73 12.13 -34.98
C ASN A 229 -31.70 11.55 -33.57
N VAL A 230 -32.83 11.53 -32.85
CA VAL A 230 -32.90 10.93 -31.50
C VAL A 230 -32.79 9.42 -31.57
N GLU A 231 -33.46 8.78 -32.53
CA GLU A 231 -33.39 7.33 -32.74
C GLU A 231 -32.00 6.90 -33.23
N LEU A 232 -31.35 7.70 -34.09
CA LEU A 232 -29.94 7.52 -34.45
C LEU A 232 -29.00 7.70 -33.26
N PHE A 233 -29.27 8.66 -32.37
CA PHE A 233 -28.44 8.91 -31.20
C PHE A 233 -28.60 7.79 -30.15
N GLU A 234 -29.81 7.30 -29.93
CA GLU A 234 -30.10 6.14 -29.08
C GLU A 234 -29.45 4.88 -29.64
N MET A 235 -29.51 4.66 -30.97
CA MET A 235 -28.79 3.56 -31.62
C MET A 235 -27.26 3.71 -31.51
N LEU A 236 -26.72 4.92 -31.62
CA LEU A 236 -25.29 5.18 -31.44
C LEU A 236 -24.86 4.95 -29.99
N ILE A 237 -25.64 5.39 -29.00
CA ILE A 237 -25.38 5.16 -27.57
C ILE A 237 -25.49 3.66 -27.23
N ALA A 238 -26.48 2.94 -27.79
CA ALA A 238 -26.60 1.50 -27.60
C ALA A 238 -25.40 0.75 -28.20
N ARG A 239 -24.96 1.13 -29.41
CA ARG A 239 -23.79 0.55 -30.07
C ARG A 239 -22.46 0.89 -29.36
N GLU A 240 -22.34 2.09 -28.81
CA GLU A 240 -21.20 2.51 -27.99
C GLU A 240 -21.17 1.73 -26.66
N ASN A 241 -22.32 1.52 -26.01
CA ASN A 241 -22.41 0.75 -24.77
C ASN A 241 -22.11 -0.74 -24.99
N GLU A 242 -22.55 -1.34 -26.10
CA GLU A 242 -22.17 -2.71 -26.48
C GLU A 242 -20.67 -2.81 -26.80
N ASN A 243 -20.11 -1.85 -27.55
CA ASN A 243 -18.66 -1.77 -27.76
C ASN A 243 -17.88 -1.54 -26.46
N THR A 244 -18.44 -0.82 -25.49
CA THR A 244 -17.82 -0.59 -24.17
C THR A 244 -17.86 -1.87 -23.32
N GLN A 245 -18.93 -2.68 -23.42
CA GLN A 245 -18.99 -4.00 -22.78
C GLN A 245 -18.03 -5.00 -23.45
N GLN A 246 -17.85 -4.93 -24.76
CA GLN A 246 -16.87 -5.75 -25.48
C GLN A 246 -15.42 -5.28 -25.27
N ALA A 247 -15.20 -3.97 -25.08
CA ALA A 247 -13.91 -3.38 -24.70
C ALA A 247 -13.53 -3.65 -23.24
N ARG A 248 -14.49 -3.89 -22.34
CA ARG A 248 -14.21 -4.32 -20.97
C ARG A 248 -13.66 -5.75 -20.89
N ASN A 249 -13.92 -6.57 -21.92
CA ASN A 249 -13.46 -7.96 -22.01
C ASN A 249 -12.34 -8.19 -23.04
N LYS A 250 -11.85 -7.14 -23.71
CA LYS A 250 -10.65 -7.19 -24.56
C LYS A 250 -9.60 -6.26 -23.97
N THR A 251 -8.41 -6.81 -23.75
CA THR A 251 -7.18 -6.07 -23.44
C THR A 251 -7.11 -4.75 -24.21
N MET A 252 -6.94 -3.65 -23.48
CA MET A 252 -6.86 -2.29 -23.99
C MET A 252 -5.71 -2.19 -25.01
N GLU A 253 -6.02 -2.23 -26.31
CA GLU A 253 -5.03 -1.98 -27.35
C GLU A 253 -4.76 -0.48 -27.44
N ARG A 254 -3.51 -0.13 -27.10
CA ARG A 254 -2.93 1.22 -27.12
C ARG A 254 -2.91 1.75 -28.56
N TRP A 255 -3.41 2.97 -28.76
CA TRP A 255 -3.53 3.59 -30.08
C TRP A 255 -2.19 3.62 -30.84
N SER A 256 -2.22 3.11 -32.08
CA SER A 256 -1.07 2.89 -32.94
C SER A 256 -0.71 4.15 -33.73
N SER A 257 0.25 4.94 -33.24
CA SER A 257 0.89 5.98 -34.07
C SER A 257 2.21 5.52 -34.71
N CYS A 258 2.73 4.31 -34.43
CA CYS A 258 3.95 3.79 -35.08
C CYS A 258 3.91 2.24 -35.23
N PRO A 259 3.91 1.69 -36.45
CA PRO A 259 3.90 0.24 -36.68
C PRO A 259 5.26 -0.46 -36.47
N GLU A 260 6.38 0.27 -36.38
CA GLU A 260 7.73 -0.32 -36.22
C GLU A 260 8.05 -0.82 -34.80
N LEU A 261 7.23 -0.50 -33.79
CA LEU A 261 7.35 -1.05 -32.43
C LEU A 261 6.66 -2.41 -32.23
N ALA A 262 6.21 -3.07 -33.31
CA ALA A 262 5.61 -4.41 -33.28
C ALA A 262 6.59 -5.54 -32.83
N ARG A 263 7.82 -5.21 -32.41
CA ARG A 263 8.72 -6.07 -31.64
C ARG A 263 8.24 -6.30 -30.18
N GLY A 264 6.96 -6.02 -29.88
CA GLY A 264 6.32 -6.25 -28.58
C GLY A 264 5.74 -7.66 -28.35
N LYS A 265 5.75 -8.54 -29.35
CA LYS A 265 5.21 -9.92 -29.20
C LYS A 265 6.04 -10.77 -28.23
N THR A 266 7.37 -10.62 -28.22
CA THR A 266 8.24 -11.37 -27.29
C THR A 266 8.08 -10.86 -25.87
N VAL A 267 8.05 -9.54 -25.67
CA VAL A 267 7.89 -8.92 -24.35
C VAL A 267 6.52 -9.23 -23.75
N SER A 268 5.44 -9.15 -24.53
CA SER A 268 4.08 -9.46 -24.04
C SER A 268 3.95 -10.94 -23.63
N ARG A 269 4.52 -11.85 -24.42
CA ARG A 269 4.48 -13.30 -24.11
C ARG A 269 5.34 -13.66 -22.90
N VAL A 270 6.47 -12.97 -22.70
CA VAL A 270 7.32 -13.13 -21.51
C VAL A 270 6.59 -12.60 -20.26
N ILE A 271 5.96 -11.44 -20.34
CA ILE A 271 5.16 -10.87 -19.23
C ILE A 271 3.98 -11.81 -18.89
N GLU A 272 3.29 -12.35 -19.89
CA GLU A 272 2.18 -13.30 -19.68
C GLU A 272 2.65 -14.62 -19.05
N ASN A 273 3.84 -15.11 -19.43
CA ASN A 273 4.45 -16.28 -18.80
C ASN A 273 4.81 -16.01 -17.33
N PHE A 274 5.37 -14.84 -17.00
CA PHE A 274 5.65 -14.46 -15.61
C PHE A 274 4.39 -14.29 -14.77
N ASP A 275 3.32 -13.69 -15.33
CA ASP A 275 2.02 -13.57 -14.64
C ASP A 275 1.41 -14.95 -14.35
N LYS A 276 1.55 -15.90 -15.29
CA LYS A 276 1.12 -17.28 -15.10
C LYS A 276 1.93 -18.00 -14.02
N ILE A 277 3.25 -17.83 -13.99
CA ILE A 277 4.13 -18.39 -12.95
C ILE A 277 3.79 -17.77 -11.57
N GLY A 278 3.57 -16.46 -11.51
CA GLY A 278 3.17 -15.76 -10.29
C GLY A 278 1.85 -16.28 -9.72
N LYS A 279 0.84 -16.49 -10.58
CA LYS A 279 -0.46 -17.06 -10.19
C LYS A 279 -0.40 -18.50 -9.73
N GLU A 280 0.53 -19.30 -10.27
CA GLU A 280 0.75 -20.67 -9.80
C GLU A 280 1.50 -20.70 -8.46
N LEU A 281 2.46 -19.78 -8.25
CA LEU A 281 3.15 -19.64 -6.96
C LEU A 281 2.20 -19.18 -5.84
N GLU A 282 1.22 -18.34 -6.15
CA GLU A 282 0.16 -17.88 -5.23
C GLU A 282 -0.82 -19.00 -4.83
N LYS A 283 -0.90 -20.09 -5.62
CA LYS A 283 -1.73 -21.27 -5.30
C LYS A 283 -1.00 -22.34 -4.50
N LEU A 284 0.32 -22.31 -4.44
CA LEU A 284 1.06 -23.26 -3.61
C LEU A 284 0.81 -22.92 -2.15
N ASP A 285 0.28 -23.90 -1.41
CA ASP A 285 0.00 -23.79 0.01
C ASP A 285 1.31 -23.90 0.81
N VAL A 286 2.23 -22.94 0.61
CA VAL A 286 3.56 -22.98 1.20
C VAL A 286 3.44 -22.77 2.72
N PRO A 287 4.05 -23.65 3.55
CA PRO A 287 4.09 -23.45 4.99
C PRO A 287 4.87 -22.18 5.34
N ILE A 288 4.36 -21.39 6.29
CA ILE A 288 5.02 -20.16 6.79
C ILE A 288 6.47 -20.46 7.23
N VAL A 289 6.69 -21.64 7.82
CA VAL A 289 8.01 -22.11 8.24
C VAL A 289 9.01 -22.16 7.08
N LEU A 290 8.58 -22.58 5.90
CA LEU A 290 9.44 -22.67 4.72
C LEU A 290 9.80 -21.27 4.20
N MET A 291 8.86 -20.32 4.21
CA MET A 291 9.13 -18.93 3.82
C MET A 291 10.12 -18.25 4.77
N VAL A 292 9.92 -18.43 6.09
CA VAL A 292 10.85 -17.93 7.11
C VAL A 292 12.24 -18.52 6.92
N LEU A 293 12.32 -19.83 6.63
CA LEU A 293 13.59 -20.50 6.40
C LEU A 293 14.31 -19.96 5.16
N VAL A 294 13.59 -19.75 4.05
CA VAL A 294 14.17 -19.19 2.81
C VAL A 294 14.73 -17.78 3.07
N ILE A 295 13.96 -16.90 3.74
CA ILE A 295 14.43 -15.56 4.11
C ILE A 295 15.66 -15.66 5.02
N PHE A 296 15.60 -16.51 6.05
CA PHE A 296 16.68 -16.67 7.01
C PHE A 296 17.98 -17.14 6.33
N VAL A 297 17.90 -18.14 5.45
CA VAL A 297 19.06 -18.64 4.69
C VAL A 297 19.60 -17.55 3.77
N TYR A 298 18.73 -16.84 3.05
CA TYR A 298 19.13 -15.75 2.14
C TYR A 298 19.90 -14.64 2.87
N ILE A 299 19.36 -14.17 4.02
CA ILE A 299 20.00 -13.17 4.86
C ILE A 299 21.32 -13.69 5.44
N SER A 300 21.35 -14.94 5.91
CA SER A 300 22.55 -15.55 6.50
C SER A 300 23.70 -15.66 5.49
N CYS A 301 23.40 -15.93 4.21
CA CYS A 301 24.41 -15.96 3.15
C CYS A 301 25.15 -14.63 3.02
N ALA A 302 24.44 -13.50 2.98
CA ALA A 302 25.08 -12.18 2.91
C ALA A 302 25.75 -11.80 4.23
N ALA A 303 25.13 -12.13 5.37
CA ALA A 303 25.69 -11.87 6.69
C ALA A 303 27.02 -12.60 6.94
N ALA A 304 27.25 -13.74 6.29
CA ALA A 304 28.53 -14.45 6.34
C ALA A 304 29.60 -13.83 5.43
N ILE A 305 29.20 -13.16 4.35
CA ILE A 305 30.12 -12.56 3.37
C ILE A 305 30.55 -11.15 3.80
N LEU A 306 29.61 -10.34 4.30
CA LEU A 306 29.81 -8.93 4.63
C LEU A 306 30.97 -8.66 5.62
N PRO A 307 31.15 -9.40 6.73
CA PRO A 307 32.27 -9.22 7.65
C PRO A 307 33.65 -9.44 7.03
N ASN A 308 33.74 -10.20 5.93
CA ASN A 308 35.00 -10.39 5.22
C ASN A 308 35.38 -9.17 4.37
N TRP A 309 34.40 -8.34 4.02
CA TRP A 309 34.60 -7.13 3.24
C TRP A 309 34.69 -5.91 4.14
N GLU A 310 33.81 -5.79 5.14
CA GLU A 310 33.77 -4.69 6.10
C GLU A 310 34.37 -5.10 7.45
N ARG A 311 35.50 -4.48 7.81
CA ARG A 311 36.26 -4.83 9.02
C ARG A 311 35.57 -4.50 10.35
N ASN A 312 34.62 -3.56 10.34
CA ASN A 312 33.96 -3.07 11.55
C ASN A 312 32.56 -3.67 11.74
N MET A 313 32.21 -4.75 11.03
CA MET A 313 30.87 -5.33 11.06
C MET A 313 30.92 -6.81 11.45
N ASP A 314 30.34 -7.14 12.60
CA ASP A 314 30.19 -8.53 13.04
C ASP A 314 29.05 -9.25 12.29
N PHE A 315 29.06 -10.59 12.29
CA PHE A 315 27.99 -11.41 11.67
C PHE A 315 26.58 -11.01 12.14
N GLN A 316 26.41 -10.74 13.44
CA GLN A 316 25.12 -10.34 14.00
C GLN A 316 24.66 -8.98 13.46
N GLU A 317 25.58 -8.03 13.32
CA GLU A 317 25.28 -6.70 12.80
C GLU A 317 25.02 -6.75 11.30
N ALA A 318 25.77 -7.56 10.57
CA ALA A 318 25.54 -7.83 9.15
C ALA A 318 24.18 -8.48 8.90
N PHE A 319 23.77 -9.43 9.76
CA PHE A 319 22.46 -10.06 9.68
C PHE A 319 21.33 -9.05 9.91
N TYR A 320 21.45 -8.24 10.97
CA TYR A 320 20.49 -7.18 11.27
C TYR A 320 20.41 -6.14 10.15
N PHE A 321 21.57 -5.68 9.66
CA PHE A 321 21.67 -4.74 8.54
C PHE A 321 20.98 -5.30 7.28
N CYS A 322 21.25 -6.55 6.94
CA CYS A 322 20.62 -7.20 5.80
C CYS A 322 19.10 -7.33 5.98
N PHE A 323 18.63 -7.72 7.16
CA PHE A 323 17.19 -7.79 7.43
C PHE A 323 16.53 -6.42 7.27
N ILE A 324 17.01 -5.39 7.98
CA ILE A 324 16.45 -4.03 7.95
C ILE A 324 16.48 -3.41 6.55
N THR A 325 17.51 -3.72 5.76
CA THR A 325 17.64 -3.29 4.36
C THR A 325 16.64 -4.00 3.46
N LEU A 326 16.54 -5.33 3.54
CA LEU A 326 15.64 -6.14 2.70
C LEU A 326 14.15 -5.98 3.07
N THR A 327 13.85 -5.55 4.29
CA THR A 327 12.48 -5.18 4.69
C THR A 327 12.15 -3.71 4.42
N THR A 328 13.03 -2.97 3.71
CA THR A 328 12.91 -1.53 3.38
C THR A 328 12.70 -0.61 4.58
N ILE A 329 13.08 -1.03 5.78
CA ILE A 329 13.00 -0.14 6.94
C ILE A 329 14.15 0.86 6.85
N GLY A 330 15.38 0.38 6.67
CA GLY A 330 16.53 1.23 6.34
C GLY A 330 16.83 2.35 7.35
N PHE A 331 17.00 2.04 8.64
CA PHE A 331 17.30 3.05 9.66
C PHE A 331 18.59 3.85 9.41
N GLY A 332 19.56 3.30 8.69
CA GLY A 332 20.83 3.96 8.44
C GLY A 332 21.76 4.05 9.67
N ASP A 333 21.48 3.25 10.70
CA ASP A 333 22.32 3.07 11.89
C ASP A 333 23.58 2.24 11.59
N THR A 334 23.50 1.33 10.63
CA THR A 334 24.63 0.59 10.08
C THR A 334 24.70 0.81 8.58
N LYS A 335 25.90 1.16 8.08
CA LYS A 335 26.14 1.47 6.66
C LYS A 335 27.39 0.77 6.15
N LEU A 336 27.44 0.52 4.85
CA LEU A 336 28.63 0.02 4.17
C LEU A 336 29.59 1.18 3.91
N GLU A 337 30.89 0.98 4.16
CA GLU A 337 31.92 2.00 4.03
C GLU A 337 32.63 1.91 2.66
N HIS A 338 32.71 0.71 2.08
CA HIS A 338 33.50 0.48 0.87
C HIS A 338 32.67 0.54 -0.44
N PRO A 339 32.90 1.54 -1.31
CA PRO A 339 32.08 1.77 -2.52
C PRO A 339 32.26 0.70 -3.61
N LYS A 340 33.33 -0.10 -3.57
CA LYS A 340 33.64 -1.09 -4.63
C LYS A 340 32.71 -2.32 -4.58
N PHE A 341 32.25 -2.71 -3.40
CA PHE A 341 31.37 -3.87 -3.21
C PHE A 341 29.87 -3.53 -3.32
N PHE A 342 29.56 -2.24 -3.39
CA PHE A 342 28.20 -1.71 -3.47
C PHE A 342 27.41 -2.24 -4.68
N LEU A 343 28.06 -2.45 -5.83
CA LEU A 343 27.37 -2.91 -7.04
C LEU A 343 26.93 -4.37 -6.97
N PHE A 344 27.73 -5.26 -6.36
CA PHE A 344 27.31 -6.64 -6.13
C PHE A 344 26.24 -6.71 -5.05
N PHE A 345 26.38 -5.90 -4.01
CA PHE A 345 25.40 -5.82 -2.93
C PHE A 345 24.06 -5.24 -3.41
N SER A 346 24.04 -4.33 -4.38
CA SER A 346 22.80 -3.79 -4.93
C SER A 346 21.99 -4.86 -5.68
N LEU A 347 22.63 -5.77 -6.43
CA LEU A 347 21.95 -6.92 -7.04
C LEU A 347 21.33 -7.84 -5.99
N TYR A 348 22.06 -8.09 -4.90
CA TYR A 348 21.55 -8.85 -3.76
C TYR A 348 20.34 -8.17 -3.11
N ILE A 349 20.37 -6.84 -2.92
CA ILE A 349 19.22 -6.10 -2.38
C ILE A 349 18.03 -6.24 -3.34
N MET A 350 18.22 -6.03 -4.65
CA MET A 350 17.13 -6.10 -5.62
C MET A 350 16.42 -7.46 -5.63
N ILE A 351 17.18 -8.55 -5.60
CA ILE A 351 16.61 -9.92 -5.56
C ILE A 351 15.98 -10.20 -4.20
N GLY A 352 16.66 -9.84 -3.12
CA GLY A 352 16.20 -10.09 -1.76
C GLY A 352 14.91 -9.35 -1.41
N MET A 353 14.79 -8.13 -1.90
CA MET A 353 13.59 -7.29 -1.79
C MET A 353 12.35 -7.98 -2.35
N GLU A 354 12.47 -8.60 -3.52
CA GLU A 354 11.36 -9.32 -4.15
C GLU A 354 10.99 -10.58 -3.35
N ILE A 355 11.99 -11.34 -2.89
CA ILE A 355 11.77 -12.55 -2.07
C ILE A 355 11.04 -12.19 -0.77
N VAL A 356 11.50 -11.14 -0.08
CA VAL A 356 10.89 -10.66 1.17
C VAL A 356 9.49 -10.10 0.93
N PHE A 357 9.27 -9.35 -0.16
CA PHE A 357 7.95 -8.85 -0.54
C PHE A 357 6.95 -9.98 -0.78
N ILE A 358 7.34 -11.02 -1.53
CA ILE A 358 6.50 -12.22 -1.75
C ILE A 358 6.18 -12.90 -0.43
N ALA A 359 7.16 -13.04 0.47
CA ALA A 359 6.95 -13.65 1.77
C ALA A 359 5.97 -12.86 2.67
N PHE A 360 6.06 -11.54 2.70
CA PHE A 360 5.13 -10.71 3.46
C PHE A 360 3.73 -10.73 2.86
N LYS A 361 3.60 -10.74 1.53
CA LYS A 361 2.31 -10.88 0.85
C LYS A 361 1.65 -12.22 1.19
N LEU A 362 2.39 -13.33 1.13
CA LEU A 362 1.88 -14.63 1.56
C LEU A 362 1.52 -14.66 3.06
N GLY A 363 2.31 -13.97 3.90
CA GLY A 363 2.02 -13.79 5.31
C GLY A 363 0.67 -13.08 5.55
N GLN A 364 0.38 -12.03 4.77
CA GLN A 364 -0.89 -11.32 4.80
C GLN A 364 -2.07 -12.26 4.46
N ASP A 365 -1.97 -13.07 3.41
CA ASP A 365 -3.05 -13.98 3.01
C ASP A 365 -3.41 -14.99 4.11
N ARG A 366 -2.40 -15.52 4.80
CA ARG A 366 -2.59 -16.39 5.97
C ARG A 366 -3.26 -15.68 7.13
N LEU A 367 -2.84 -14.43 7.38
CA LEU A 367 -3.43 -13.61 8.42
C LEU A 367 -4.92 -13.37 8.15
N ILE A 368 -5.32 -13.12 6.90
CA ILE A 368 -6.73 -12.99 6.50
C ILE A 368 -7.53 -14.26 6.81
N VAL A 369 -6.97 -15.45 6.53
CA VAL A 369 -7.63 -16.73 6.84
C VAL A 369 -7.82 -16.90 8.35
N LEU A 370 -6.79 -16.57 9.15
CA LEU A 370 -6.87 -16.61 10.61
C LEU A 370 -7.97 -15.65 11.12
N TYR A 371 -8.00 -14.42 10.60
CA TYR A 371 -9.04 -13.44 10.95
C TYR A 371 -10.45 -13.94 10.62
N LYS A 372 -10.66 -14.52 9.43
CA LYS A 372 -11.95 -15.10 9.05
C LYS A 372 -12.37 -16.20 10.03
N LYS A 373 -11.44 -17.04 10.46
CA LYS A 373 -11.68 -18.09 11.46
C LYS A 373 -12.07 -17.49 12.82
N VAL A 374 -11.35 -16.48 13.31
CA VAL A 374 -11.65 -15.78 14.57
C VAL A 374 -13.03 -15.09 14.51
N ILE A 375 -13.34 -14.40 13.42
CA ILE A 375 -14.64 -13.74 13.23
C ILE A 375 -15.77 -14.77 13.21
N SER A 376 -15.60 -15.91 12.53
CA SER A 376 -16.61 -16.98 12.49
C SER A 376 -16.88 -17.57 13.86
N PHE A 377 -15.83 -17.82 14.67
CA PHE A 377 -15.96 -18.32 16.04
C PHE A 377 -16.67 -17.32 16.96
N CYS A 378 -16.36 -16.03 16.84
CA CYS A 378 -17.04 -14.96 17.56
C CYS A 378 -18.50 -14.78 17.14
N ALA A 379 -18.83 -15.07 15.88
CA ALA A 379 -20.20 -15.03 15.36
C ALA A 379 -21.02 -16.23 15.84
N GLU A 380 -20.45 -17.44 15.87
CA GLU A 380 -21.10 -18.65 16.39
C GLU A 380 -21.48 -18.53 17.86
N LYS A 381 -20.60 -17.97 18.71
CA LYS A 381 -20.92 -17.71 20.13
C LYS A 381 -22.08 -16.72 20.35
N LYS A 382 -22.46 -15.92 19.35
CA LYS A 382 -23.54 -14.93 19.45
C LYS A 382 -24.92 -15.44 19.01
N MET A 383 -25.05 -16.67 18.51
CA MET A 383 -26.35 -17.30 18.23
C MET A 383 -26.73 -18.22 19.40
N PRO A 384 -27.58 -17.79 20.37
CA PRO A 384 -28.15 -18.73 21.31
C PRO A 384 -28.93 -19.77 20.53
N SER A 385 -28.63 -21.05 20.76
CA SER A 385 -29.36 -22.17 20.19
C SER A 385 -30.86 -21.92 20.38
N LYS A 386 -31.58 -21.62 19.29
CA LYS A 386 -33.03 -21.76 19.30
C LYS A 386 -33.29 -23.22 19.61
N LYS A 387 -33.69 -23.52 20.84
CA LYS A 387 -34.31 -24.79 21.19
C LYS A 387 -35.50 -24.96 20.25
N ILE A 388 -35.31 -25.77 19.22
CA ILE A 388 -36.39 -26.34 18.44
C ILE A 388 -37.08 -27.29 19.40
N TYR A 389 -38.20 -26.86 19.98
CA TYR A 389 -39.10 -27.80 20.62
C TYR A 389 -39.75 -28.64 19.50
N PRO A 390 -39.64 -29.98 19.55
CA PRO A 390 -40.43 -30.83 18.68
C PRO A 390 -41.92 -30.69 19.03
N LYS A 391 -42.74 -30.87 18.00
CA LYS A 391 -44.19 -30.63 17.93
C LYS A 391 -45.01 -31.12 19.12
#